data_AF-A0A9X2ZBT9-F1
#
_entry.id   AF-A0A9X2ZBT9-F1
#
_cell.length_a   1.000
_cell.length_b   1.000
_cell.length_c   1.000
_cell.angle_alpha   90.00
_cell.angle_beta   90.00
_cell.angle_gamma   90.00
#
_symmetry.space_group_name_H-M   'P 1'
#
loop_
_entity.id
_entity.type
_entity.pdbx_description
1 polymer ?
#
loop_
_entity_poly.entity_id
_entity_poly.type
_entity_poly.pdbx_seq_one_letter_code
_entity_poly.pdbx_strand_id
1 'polypeptide(L)' 'MTISQIEAKIQELESWLIDNPHNPQRGLIESDLKKLKTHLEQKDYE' A
#
# COMPACT_ATOMS: atom_id res chain seq x y z
N MET A 1 0.10 -9.35 11.11
CA MET A 1 0.79 -9.34 9.80
C MET A 1 2.25 -9.09 10.05
N THR A 2 3.14 -9.86 9.44
CA THR A 2 4.58 -9.56 9.42
C THR A 2 4.86 -8.39 8.46
N ILE A 3 6.02 -7.73 8.59
CA ILE A 3 6.44 -6.66 7.67
C ILE A 3 6.36 -7.15 6.21
N SER A 4 6.89 -8.34 5.93
CA SER A 4 6.85 -8.94 4.59
C SER A 4 5.43 -9.18 4.05
N GLN A 5 4.46 -9.46 4.93
CA GLN A 5 3.06 -9.58 4.50
C GLN A 5 2.44 -8.22 4.17
N ILE A 6 2.86 -7.15 4.85
CA ILE A 6 2.40 -5.78 4.57
C ILE A 6 3.02 -5.30 3.24
N GLU A 7 4.31 -5.55 3.01
CA GLU A 7 4.99 -5.25 1.75
C GLU A 7 4.34 -5.96 0.55
N ALA A 8 4.07 -7.27 0.68
CA ALA A 8 3.38 -8.02 -0.37
C ALA A 8 1.98 -7.46 -0.66
N LYS A 9 1.25 -7.06 0.39
CA LYS A 9 -0.08 -6.45 0.27
C LYS A 9 -0.01 -5.08 -0.42
N ILE A 10 1.02 -4.29 -0.15
CA ILE A 10 1.28 -3.00 -0.82
C ILE A 10 1.54 -3.25 -2.31
N GLN A 11 2.43 -4.18 -2.66
CA GLN A 11 2.74 -4.48 -4.06
C GLN A 11 1.51 -5.00 -4.84
N GLU A 12 0.70 -5.85 -4.23
CA GLU A 12 -0.54 -6.35 -4.83
C GLU A 12 -1.52 -5.21 -5.14
N LEU A 13 -1.73 -4.30 -4.19
CA LEU A 13 -2.62 -3.15 -4.36
C LEU A 13 -2.09 -2.14 -5.37
N GLU A 14 -0.78 -1.90 -5.41
CA GLU A 14 -0.15 -1.04 -6.42
C GLU A 14 -0.32 -1.63 -7.83
N SER A 15 -0.12 -2.93 -7.98
CA SER A 15 -0.34 -3.65 -9.24
C SER A 15 -1.81 -3.56 -9.66
N TRP A 16 -2.73 -3.78 -8.72
CA TRP A 16 -4.15 -3.70 -8.99
C TRP A 16 -4.60 -2.30 -9.43
N LEU A 17 -4.00 -1.24 -8.88
CA LEU A 17 -4.27 0.15 -9.29
C LEU A 17 -3.77 0.48 -10.70
N ILE A 18 -2.71 -0.20 -11.16
CA ILE A 18 -2.23 -0.11 -12.55
C ILE A 18 -3.28 -0.73 -13.48
N ASP A 19 -3.81 -1.90 -13.13
CA ASP A 19 -4.83 -2.60 -13.93
C ASP A 19 -6.21 -1.91 -13.88
N ASN A 20 -6.51 -1.18 -12.80
CA ASN A 20 -7.81 -0.53 -12.55
C ASN A 20 -7.68 1.00 -12.43
N PRO A 21 -7.20 1.70 -13.47
CA PRO A 21 -6.80 3.09 -13.33
C PRO A 21 -7.97 4.05 -13.07
N HIS A 22 -9.18 3.69 -13.50
CA HIS A 22 -10.40 4.48 -13.35
C HIS A 22 -11.27 4.04 -12.17
N ASN A 23 -10.74 3.24 -11.23
CA ASN A 23 -11.51 2.83 -10.08
C ASN A 23 -11.92 4.05 -9.23
N PRO A 24 -13.20 4.23 -8.88
CA PRO A 24 -13.66 5.39 -8.11
C PRO A 24 -13.08 5.46 -6.69
N GLN A 25 -12.59 4.34 -6.17
CA GLN A 25 -11.95 4.26 -4.84
C GLN A 25 -10.43 4.40 -4.91
N ARG A 26 -9.84 4.61 -6.09
CA ARG A 26 -8.39 4.75 -6.28
C ARG A 26 -7.75 5.71 -5.29
N GLY A 27 -8.33 6.90 -5.12
CA GLY A 27 -7.79 7.90 -4.19
C GLY A 27 -7.80 7.45 -2.72
N LEU A 28 -8.78 6.64 -2.31
CA LEU A 28 -8.81 6.05 -0.97
C LEU A 28 -7.72 4.98 -0.82
N ILE A 29 -7.57 4.12 -1.82
CA ILE A 29 -6.56 3.05 -1.83
C ILE A 29 -5.15 3.65 -1.82
N GLU A 30 -4.88 4.69 -2.63
CA GLU A 30 -3.59 5.40 -2.65
C GLU A 30 -3.29 6.08 -1.31
N SER A 31 -4.30 6.66 -0.65
CA SER A 31 -4.16 7.26 0.68
C SER A 31 -3.78 6.22 1.74
N ASP A 32 -4.45 5.06 1.74
CA ASP A 32 -4.17 3.98 2.67
C ASP A 32 -2.82 3.31 2.40
N LEU A 33 -2.44 3.14 1.12
CA LEU A 33 -1.10 2.68 0.74
C LEU A 33 -0.01 3.62 1.28
N LYS A 34 -0.21 4.92 1.19
CA LYS A 34 0.75 5.90 1.73
C LYS A 34 0.93 5.74 3.24
N LYS A 35 -0.17 5.57 4.00
CA LYS A 35 -0.09 5.35 5.46
C LYS A 35 0.64 4.05 5.80
N LEU A 36 0.37 2.98 5.05
CA LEU A 36 1.02 1.68 5.26
C LEU A 36 2.53 1.76 4.97
N LYS A 37 2.94 2.46 3.91
CA LYS A 37 4.37 2.72 3.62
C LYS A 37 5.04 3.52 4.73
N THR A 38 4.43 4.61 5.19
CA THR A 38 4.96 5.40 6.31
C THR A 38 5.08 4.57 7.59
N HIS A 39 4.12 3.68 7.87
CA HIS A 39 4.20 2.80 9.03
C HIS A 39 5.35 1.79 8.92
N LEU A 40 5.65 1.30 7.72
CA LEU A 40 6.82 0.44 7.47
C LEU A 40 8.12 1.22 7.63
N GLU A 41 8.24 2.40 7.03
CA GLU A 41 9.42 3.26 7.15
C GLU A 41 9.73 3.62 8.61
N GLN A 42 8.70 3.87 9.42
CA GLN A 42 8.86 4.13 10.85
C GLN A 42 9.30 2.91 11.65
N LYS A 43 8.88 1.70 11.25
CA LYS A 43 9.27 0.45 11.92
C LYS A 43 10.66 -0.04 11.56
N ASP A 44 11.17 0.35 10.39
CA ASP A 44 12.56 0.06 9.99
C ASP A 44 13.58 0.99 10.70
N TYR A 45 13.09 2.07 11.33
CA TYR A 45 13.90 3.10 12.00
C TYR A 45 13.97 2.96 13.54
N GLU A 46 13.27 1.98 14.14
CA GLU A 46 13.35 1.61 15.57
C GLU A 46 14.24 0.38 15.80
#